data_AF-A0AAD4GZS3-F1
#
_entry.id   AF-A0AAD4GZS3-F1
#
_cell.length_a   1.000
_cell.length_b   1.000
_cell.length_c   1.000
_cell.angle_alpha   90.00
_cell.angle_beta   90.00
_cell.angle_gamma   90.00
#
_symmetry.space_group_name_H-M   'P 1'
#
loop_
_entity.id
_entity.type
_entity.pdbx_description
1 polymer ?
#
loop_
_entity_poly.entity_id
_entity_poly.type
_entity_poly.pdbx_seq_one_letter_code
_entity_poly.pdbx_strand_id
1 'polypeptide(L)'
;MVRVLLSFFVLFTLLSSLLFTLTDAASKPKPKPNKKMVNIVLVHGAIADGSSWSRVIPILQEAGHTVLAVQQPLTSIDDDVAKVK
;
A
#
# COMPACT_ATOMS: atom_id res chain seq x y z
N MET A 1 -40.17 46.36 -11.83
CA MET A 1 -40.22 44.88 -11.77
C MET A 1 -38.97 44.22 -12.38
N VAL A 2 -38.56 44.57 -13.60
CA VAL A 2 -37.42 43.95 -14.33
C VAL A 2 -36.06 44.06 -13.64
N ARG A 3 -35.75 45.20 -13.00
CA ARG A 3 -34.48 45.41 -12.28
C ARG A 3 -34.30 44.51 -11.05
N VAL A 4 -35.39 44.19 -10.35
CA VAL A 4 -35.36 43.34 -9.15
C VAL A 4 -35.14 41.87 -9.54
N LEU A 5 -35.78 41.42 -10.62
CA LEU A 5 -35.64 40.06 -11.15
C LEU A 5 -34.23 39.76 -11.67
N LEU A 6 -33.58 40.75 -12.31
CA LEU A 6 -32.21 40.62 -12.82
C LEU A 6 -31.19 40.48 -11.67
N SER A 7 -31.39 41.17 -10.56
CA SER A 7 -30.52 41.08 -9.37
C SER A 7 -30.60 39.70 -8.70
N PHE A 8 -31.79 39.08 -8.64
CA PHE A 8 -31.94 37.72 -8.13
C PHE A 8 -31.27 36.67 -9.03
N PHE A 9 -31.33 36.86 -10.36
CA PHE A 9 -30.69 35.96 -11.31
C PHE A 9 -29.15 36.01 -11.22
N VAL A 10 -28.57 37.21 -11.06
CA VAL A 10 -27.12 37.39 -10.89
C VAL A 10 -26.62 36.85 -9.54
N LEU A 11 -27.40 37.01 -8.47
CA LEU A 11 -27.05 36.47 -7.16
C LEU A 11 -27.11 34.93 -7.16
N PHE A 12 -28.07 34.35 -7.88
CA PHE A 12 -28.21 32.91 -8.03
C PHE A 12 -27.04 32.27 -8.81
N THR A 13 -26.56 32.91 -9.88
CA THR A 13 -25.40 32.42 -10.65
C THR A 13 -24.08 32.54 -9.87
N LEU A 14 -23.92 33.61 -9.09
CA LEU A 14 -22.76 33.79 -8.20
C LEU A 14 -22.75 32.76 -7.05
N LEU A 15 -23.91 32.47 -6.47
CA LEU A 15 -24.03 31.48 -5.39
C LEU A 15 -23.75 30.05 -5.87
N SER A 16 -24.20 29.71 -7.09
CA SER A 16 -23.95 28.39 -7.70
C SER A 16 -22.46 28.15 -7.98
N SER A 17 -21.75 29.19 -8.44
CA SER A 17 -20.31 29.13 -8.71
C SER A 17 -19.49 28.94 -7.42
N LEU A 18 -19.95 29.51 -6.30
CA LEU A 18 -19.30 29.38 -5.00
C LEU A 18 -19.52 28.00 -4.36
N LEU A 19 -20.66 27.35 -4.61
CA LEU A 19 -20.94 25.99 -4.15
C LEU A 19 -20.12 24.93 -4.91
N PHE A 20 -19.84 25.18 -6.20
CA PHE A 20 -19.05 24.27 -7.03
C PHE A 20 -17.57 24.19 -6.57
N THR A 21 -16.97 25.30 -6.13
CA THR A 21 -15.57 25.33 -5.68
C THR A 21 -15.33 24.69 -4.31
N LEU A 22 -16.35 24.60 -3.46
CA LEU A 22 -16.25 23.97 -2.14
C LEU A 22 -16.24 22.43 -2.19
N THR A 23 -16.64 21.83 -3.32
CA THR A 23 -16.76 20.36 -3.45
C THR A 23 -15.49 19.70 -4.01
N ASP A 24 -14.63 20.45 -4.72
CA ASP A 24 -13.43 19.91 -5.37
C ASP A 24 -12.24 19.70 -4.39
N ALA A 25 -12.24 20.39 -3.26
CA ALA A 25 -11.13 20.39 -2.31
C ALA A 25 -10.91 19.06 -1.57
N ALA A 26 -11.86 18.12 -1.61
CA ALA A 26 -11.80 16.86 -0.87
C ALA A 26 -11.12 15.69 -1.62
N SER A 27 -10.82 15.82 -2.91
CA SER A 27 -10.39 14.69 -3.75
C SER A 27 -8.91 14.66 -4.12
N LYS A 28 -8.04 15.40 -3.41
CA LYS A 28 -6.59 15.34 -3.68
C LYS A 28 -6.08 13.90 -3.50
N PRO A 29 -5.55 13.25 -4.54
CA PRO A 29 -5.03 11.89 -4.42
C PRO A 29 -3.86 11.90 -3.44
N LYS A 30 -3.99 11.12 -2.37
CA LYS A 30 -2.91 10.94 -1.38
C LYS A 30 -1.70 10.34 -2.11
N PRO A 31 -0.50 10.94 -2.04
CA PRO A 31 0.66 10.42 -2.74
C PRO A 31 0.91 8.98 -2.27
N LYS A 32 0.88 8.04 -3.23
CA LYS A 32 1.20 6.63 -2.94
C LYS A 32 2.65 6.60 -2.46
N PRO A 33 2.94 6.01 -1.29
CA PRO A 33 4.31 5.90 -0.84
C PRO A 33 5.14 5.17 -1.91
N ASN A 34 6.28 5.75 -2.25
CA ASN A 34 7.19 5.17 -3.23
C ASN A 34 7.69 3.84 -2.67
N LYS A 35 7.20 2.72 -3.21
CA LYS A 35 7.49 1.39 -2.66
C LYS A 35 8.95 1.05 -2.96
N LYS A 36 9.81 1.13 -1.93
CA LYS A 36 11.20 0.68 -2.04
C LYS A 36 11.23 -0.84 -2.22
N MET A 37 11.88 -1.30 -3.27
CA MET A 37 12.21 -2.72 -3.43
C MET A 37 13.28 -3.10 -2.41
N VAL A 38 13.10 -4.26 -1.78
CA VAL A 38 13.99 -4.77 -0.73
C VAL A 38 14.16 -6.27 -0.91
N ASN A 39 15.23 -6.80 -0.33
CA ASN A 39 15.49 -8.23 -0.27
C ASN A 39 14.86 -8.79 1.01
N ILE A 40 14.06 -9.84 0.87
CA ILE A 40 13.31 -10.47 1.96
C ILE A 40 13.76 -11.92 2.08
N VAL A 41 14.17 -12.30 3.29
CA VAL A 41 14.52 -13.68 3.64
C VAL A 41 13.43 -14.23 4.54
N LEU A 42 12.79 -15.31 4.11
CA LEU A 42 11.74 -16.00 4.86
C LEU A 42 12.31 -17.26 5.52
N VAL A 43 12.13 -17.36 6.83
CA VAL A 43 12.57 -18.49 7.65
C VAL A 43 11.34 -19.19 8.22
N HIS A 44 11.34 -20.52 8.19
CA HIS A 44 10.24 -21.32 8.72
C HIS A 44 10.38 -21.55 10.23
N GLY A 45 9.28 -21.95 10.90
CA GLY A 45 9.30 -22.33 12.31
C GLY A 45 9.87 -23.73 12.57
N ALA A 46 9.85 -24.14 13.84
CA ALA A 46 10.51 -25.35 14.35
C ALA A 46 10.06 -26.69 13.74
N ILE A 47 8.88 -26.76 13.12
CA ILE A 47 8.32 -27.99 12.51
C ILE A 47 7.70 -27.65 11.14
N ALA A 48 8.37 -26.81 10.39
CA ALA A 48 7.92 -26.34 9.10
C ALA A 48 9.10 -26.31 8.13
N ASP A 49 8.79 -26.00 6.88
CA ASP A 49 9.76 -25.83 5.83
C ASP A 49 9.37 -24.59 4.99
N GLY A 50 10.20 -24.19 4.04
CA GLY A 50 10.01 -23.01 3.21
C GLY A 50 8.77 -23.07 2.30
N SER A 51 8.18 -24.24 2.08
CA SER A 51 6.90 -24.40 1.37
C SER A 51 5.73 -23.76 2.12
N SER A 52 5.87 -23.55 3.44
CA SER A 52 4.89 -22.79 4.26
C SER A 52 4.67 -21.37 3.75
N TRP A 53 5.63 -20.82 3.00
CA TRP A 53 5.58 -19.49 2.42
C TRP A 53 5.08 -19.46 0.97
N SER A 54 4.66 -20.60 0.41
CA SER A 54 4.22 -20.72 -1.00
C SER A 54 3.14 -19.72 -1.40
N ARG A 55 2.25 -19.33 -0.48
CA ARG A 55 1.21 -18.32 -0.71
C ARG A 55 1.69 -16.87 -0.56
N VAL A 56 2.76 -16.64 0.21
CA VAL A 56 3.28 -15.29 0.53
C VAL A 56 4.32 -14.84 -0.50
N ILE A 57 5.18 -15.75 -0.95
CA ILE A 57 6.22 -15.48 -1.96
C ILE A 57 5.66 -14.76 -3.20
N PRO A 58 4.59 -15.24 -3.88
CA PRO A 58 4.09 -14.57 -5.08
C PRO A 58 3.56 -13.16 -4.80
N ILE A 59 2.94 -12.93 -3.64
CA ILE A 59 2.43 -11.61 -3.26
C ILE A 59 3.57 -10.60 -3.09
N LEU A 60 4.67 -11.04 -2.46
CA LEU A 60 5.85 -10.19 -2.25
C LEU A 60 6.63 -9.96 -3.56
N GLN A 61 6.68 -10.95 -4.44
CA GLN A 61 7.27 -10.81 -5.77
C GLN A 61 6.46 -9.88 -6.67
N GLU A 62 5.12 -10.00 -6.67
CA GLU A 62 4.21 -9.08 -7.39
C GLU A 62 4.33 -7.64 -6.85
N ALA A 63 4.62 -7.50 -5.56
CA ALA A 63 4.96 -6.23 -4.93
C ALA A 63 6.34 -5.67 -5.34
N GLY A 64 7.13 -6.39 -6.15
CA GLY A 64 8.43 -5.98 -6.66
C GLY A 64 9.62 -6.35 -5.75
N HIS A 65 9.41 -7.15 -4.71
CA HIS A 65 10.50 -7.53 -3.80
C HIS A 65 11.26 -8.76 -4.30
N THR A 66 12.56 -8.82 -3.99
CA THR A 66 13.34 -10.05 -4.14
C THR A 66 13.15 -10.91 -2.91
N VAL A 67 12.66 -12.14 -3.08
CA VAL A 67 12.25 -12.99 -1.96
C VAL A 67 12.96 -14.34 -2.05
N LEU A 68 13.50 -14.79 -0.92
CA LEU A 68 14.12 -16.10 -0.78
C LEU A 68 13.58 -16.80 0.48
N ALA A 69 13.09 -18.02 0.33
CA ALA A 69 12.74 -18.88 1.45
C ALA A 69 13.91 -19.84 1.72
N VAL A 70 14.49 -19.77 2.92
CA VAL A 70 15.65 -20.60 3.31
C VAL A 70 15.15 -21.92 3.86
N GLN A 71 15.77 -23.02 3.40
CA GLN A 71 15.66 -24.31 4.06
C GLN A 71 16.74 -24.46 5.12
N GLN A 72 16.36 -24.24 6.38
CA GLN A 72 17.21 -24.57 7.50
C GLN A 72 16.93 -26.02 7.93
N PRO A 73 17.94 -26.90 7.92
CA PRO A 73 17.76 -28.29 8.36
C PRO A 73 17.29 -28.35 9.81
N LEU A 74 16.33 -29.23 10.11
CA LEU A 74 15.86 -29.48 11.48
C LEU A 74 16.67 -30.64 12.10
N THR A 75 18.01 -30.58 12.05
CA THR A 75 18.88 -31.70 12.46
C THR A 75 19.27 -31.63 13.94
N SER A 76 19.89 -30.53 14.38
CA SER A 76 20.23 -30.30 15.80
C SER A 76 20.63 -28.83 16.06
N ILE A 77 20.53 -28.40 17.33
CA ILE A 77 20.99 -27.07 17.75
C ILE A 77 22.51 -26.92 17.56
N ASP A 78 23.29 -27.98 17.83
CA ASP A 78 24.75 -27.95 17.66
C ASP A 78 25.14 -27.75 16.19
N ASP A 79 24.42 -28.39 15.26
CA ASP A 79 24.61 -28.17 13.81
C ASP A 79 24.27 -26.73 13.41
N ASP A 80 23.20 -26.16 13.98
CA ASP A 80 22.81 -24.77 13.73
C ASP A 80 23.88 -23.79 14.23
N VAL A 81 24.45 -24.03 15.41
CA VAL A 81 25.56 -23.24 15.97
C VAL A 81 26.82 -23.37 15.10
N ALA A 82 27.11 -24.55 14.57
CA ALA A 82 28.24 -24.76 13.67
C ALA A 82 28.07 -24.04 12.32
N LYS A 83 26.83 -23.86 11.84
CA LYS A 83 26.53 -23.22 10.55
C LYS A 83 26.71 -21.69 10.54
N VAL A 84 26.71 -21.05 11.71
CA VAL A 84 26.75 -19.58 11.89
C VAL A 84 28.12 -19.02 12.31
N LYS A 85 29.14 -19.87 12.42
CA LYS A 85 30.54 -19.47 12.64
C LYS A 85 31.28 -19.25 11.34
#